data_AF-A0A2N9FNF1-F1
#
_entry.id   AF-A0A2N9FNF1-F1
#
_cell.length_a   1.000
_cell.length_b   1.000
_cell.length_c   1.000
_cell.angle_alpha   90.00
_cell.angle_beta   90.00
_cell.angle_gamma   90.00
#
_symmetry.space_group_name_H-M   'P 1'
#
loop_
_entity.id
_entity.type
_entity.pdbx_description
1 polymer ?
#
loop_
_entity_poly.entity_id
_entity_poly.type
_entity_poly.pdbx_seq_one_letter_code
_entity_poly.pdbx_strand_id
1 'polypeptide(L)'
;MEIAMGLEASGQQFIWVVRKGENYEKEEADWVPIGFEKRMKGWAPQVLILDHEAVGGFVTHCGWNSTLEAVTAGVPMVTWPMAAEQFYNEKFVTHILKIGVSVGVLQWSREGDGIKREAVEKAVSQIMVGEEAEEMRGRAKAVGEMGRRAVEEWGSSYSDFDALIEELRLHCL
;
A
#
# COMPACT_ATOMS: atom_id res chain seq x y z
N MET A 1 6.29 -18.31 2.50
CA MET A 1 6.75 -18.84 1.21
C MET A 1 5.97 -18.27 0.02
N GLU A 2 4.64 -18.43 -0.05
CA GLU A 2 3.83 -18.00 -1.21
C GLU A 2 4.06 -16.55 -1.65
N ILE A 3 4.17 -15.61 -0.70
CA ILE A 3 4.45 -14.18 -0.99
C ILE A 3 5.77 -14.00 -1.72
N ALA A 4 6.84 -14.56 -1.15
CA ALA A 4 8.18 -14.45 -1.69
C ALA A 4 8.23 -15.05 -3.11
N MET A 5 7.62 -16.23 -3.28
CA MET A 5 7.56 -16.89 -4.59
C MET A 5 6.74 -16.10 -5.61
N GLY A 6 5.61 -15.49 -5.20
CA GLY A 6 4.79 -14.68 -6.10
C GLY A 6 5.48 -13.38 -6.52
N LEU A 7 6.20 -12.74 -5.60
CA LEU A 7 7.05 -11.59 -5.92
C LEU A 7 8.17 -11.98 -6.89
N GLU A 8 8.83 -13.13 -6.67
CA GLU A 8 9.88 -13.63 -7.57
C GLU A 8 9.35 -13.96 -8.95
N ALA A 9 8.22 -14.68 -9.02
CA ALA A 9 7.58 -15.08 -10.27
C ALA A 9 7.11 -13.87 -11.11
N SER A 10 6.76 -12.74 -10.47
CA SER A 10 6.38 -11.52 -11.18
C SER A 10 7.50 -10.92 -12.04
N GLY A 11 8.76 -11.29 -11.78
CA GLY A 11 9.93 -10.73 -12.46
C GLY A 11 10.19 -9.25 -12.17
N GLN A 12 9.43 -8.63 -11.26
CA GLN A 12 9.57 -7.21 -10.94
C GLN A 12 10.63 -6.96 -9.87
N GLN A 13 11.22 -5.76 -9.88
CA GLN A 13 12.06 -5.31 -8.78
C GLN A 13 11.19 -4.92 -7.57
N PHE A 14 11.59 -5.35 -6.37
CA PHE A 14 10.83 -5.06 -5.15
C PHE A 14 11.75 -4.77 -3.96
N ILE A 15 11.21 -3.99 -3.01
CA ILE A 15 11.74 -3.86 -1.66
C ILE A 15 10.74 -4.55 -0.75
N TRP A 16 11.17 -5.55 0.02
CA TRP A 16 10.28 -6.25 0.94
C TRP A 16 10.64 -5.93 2.39
N VAL A 17 9.73 -5.24 3.08
CA VAL A 17 9.87 -4.98 4.51
C VAL A 17 9.25 -6.13 5.28
N VAL A 18 10.06 -6.83 6.05
CA VAL A 18 9.63 -7.99 6.82
C VAL A 18 10.00 -7.75 8.27
N ARG A 19 8.99 -7.72 9.14
CA ARG A 19 9.22 -7.62 10.59
C ARG A 19 9.94 -8.88 11.06
N LYS A 20 11.13 -8.68 11.62
CA LYS A 20 11.83 -9.71 12.37
C LYS A 20 11.04 -9.98 13.66
N GLY A 21 10.37 -11.12 13.75
CA GLY A 21 9.82 -11.64 15.00
C GLY A 21 10.92 -12.26 15.88
N GLU A 22 10.57 -12.67 17.10
CA GLU A 22 11.48 -13.29 18.07
C GLU A 22 12.13 -14.59 17.57
N ASN A 23 11.52 -15.26 16.57
CA ASN A 23 12.04 -16.50 15.98
C ASN A 23 13.08 -16.30 14.85
N TYR A 24 13.46 -15.06 14.53
CA TYR A 24 14.44 -14.75 13.48
C TYR A 24 15.91 -14.96 13.89
N GLU A 25 16.18 -15.28 15.16
CA GLU A 25 17.54 -15.58 15.63
C GLU A 25 18.04 -16.98 15.26
N LYS A 26 17.16 -17.83 14.69
CA LYS A 26 17.60 -19.09 14.10
C LYS A 26 18.00 -18.83 12.64
N GLU A 27 19.29 -18.94 12.39
CA GLU A 27 19.90 -18.96 11.07
C GLU A 27 19.14 -19.92 10.15
N GLU A 28 18.90 -19.46 8.91
CA GLU A 28 18.06 -20.06 7.85
C GLU A 28 16.55 -19.79 7.99
N ALA A 29 16.10 -18.73 7.31
CA ALA A 29 14.68 -18.45 7.16
C ALA A 29 14.03 -19.44 6.17
N ASP A 30 13.71 -20.66 6.62
CA ASP A 30 13.04 -21.73 5.84
C ASP A 30 11.69 -21.32 5.19
N TRP A 31 11.19 -20.12 5.51
CA TRP A 31 9.93 -19.60 5.01
C TRP A 31 10.09 -18.65 3.79
N VAL A 32 11.33 -18.37 3.35
CA VAL A 32 11.68 -17.67 2.11
C VAL A 32 12.68 -18.47 1.25
N PRO A 33 12.74 -18.25 -0.08
CA PRO A 33 13.74 -18.89 -0.94
C PRO A 33 15.19 -18.53 -0.55
N ILE A 34 16.13 -19.41 -0.86
CA ILE A 34 17.56 -19.18 -0.60
C ILE A 34 18.02 -17.90 -1.31
N GLY A 35 18.64 -16.98 -0.57
CA GLY A 35 19.15 -15.70 -1.11
C GLY A 35 18.14 -14.55 -1.15
N PHE A 36 16.87 -14.78 -0.80
CA PHE A 36 15.83 -13.74 -0.74
C PHE A 36 16.09 -12.70 0.37
N GLU A 37 16.81 -13.11 1.42
CA GLU A 37 17.13 -12.33 2.61
C GLU A 37 17.89 -11.03 2.30
N LYS A 38 18.70 -11.01 1.22
CA LYS A 38 19.44 -9.82 0.77
C LYS A 38 18.50 -8.68 0.32
N ARG A 39 17.25 -9.00 -0.03
CA ARG A 39 16.22 -8.06 -0.49
C ARG A 39 15.21 -7.68 0.61
N MET A 40 15.41 -8.20 1.83
CA MET A 40 14.54 -7.96 2.98
C MET A 40 15.10 -6.86 3.89
N LYS A 41 14.22 -6.00 4.41
CA LYS A 41 14.55 -4.98 5.41
C LYS A 41 13.64 -5.13 6.64
N GLY A 42 14.18 -4.95 7.84
CA GLY A 42 13.37 -4.99 9.07
C GLY A 42 12.46 -3.76 9.25
N TRP A 43 12.97 -2.60 8.86
CA TRP A 43 12.26 -1.33 8.80
C TRP A 43 12.71 -0.59 7.54
N ALA A 44 11.83 0.23 6.97
CA ALA A 44 12.15 1.08 5.84
C ALA A 44 11.42 2.43 5.96
N PRO A 45 12.02 3.52 5.45
CA PRO A 45 11.38 4.83 5.46
C PRO A 45 10.26 4.90 4.41
N GLN A 46 9.08 4.37 4.74
CA GLN A 46 7.97 4.14 3.81
C GLN A 46 7.60 5.39 2.99
N VAL A 47 7.43 6.55 3.63
CA VAL A 47 7.11 7.81 2.94
C VAL A 47 8.19 8.17 1.91
N LEU A 48 9.47 8.09 2.27
CA LEU A 48 10.58 8.38 1.34
C LEU A 48 10.66 7.38 0.19
N ILE A 49 10.29 6.12 0.43
CA ILE A 49 10.24 5.11 -0.62
C ILE A 49 9.08 5.40 -1.57
N LEU A 50 7.88 5.65 -1.05
CA LEU A 50 6.69 5.92 -1.87
C LEU A 50 6.85 7.19 -2.71
N ASP A 51 7.57 8.20 -2.21
CA ASP A 51 7.86 9.45 -2.93
C ASP A 51 8.96 9.31 -4.00
N HIS A 52 9.65 8.16 -4.06
CA HIS A 52 10.75 7.95 -4.99
C HIS A 52 10.24 7.56 -6.39
N GLU A 53 10.74 8.22 -7.43
CA GLU A 53 10.28 8.06 -8.84
C GLU A 53 10.37 6.62 -9.39
N ALA A 54 11.32 5.83 -8.88
CA ALA A 54 11.48 4.43 -9.26
C ALA A 54 10.40 3.49 -8.68
N VAL A 55 9.57 3.95 -7.74
CA VAL A 55 8.51 3.12 -7.15
C VAL A 55 7.30 3.07 -8.06
N GLY A 56 7.06 1.88 -8.61
CA GLY A 56 5.95 1.62 -9.52
C GLY A 56 4.67 1.15 -8.84
N GLY A 57 4.71 0.72 -7.58
CA GLY A 57 3.57 0.10 -6.93
C GLY A 57 3.82 -0.23 -5.47
N PHE A 58 2.74 -0.38 -4.71
CA PHE A 58 2.82 -0.66 -3.28
C PHE A 58 1.92 -1.82 -2.86
N VAL A 59 2.51 -2.91 -2.37
CA VAL A 59 1.77 -4.00 -1.73
C VAL A 59 1.48 -3.58 -0.29
N THR A 60 0.20 -3.45 0.06
CA THR A 60 -0.21 -2.86 1.34
C THR A 60 -1.32 -3.65 2.01
N HIS A 61 -1.28 -3.66 3.33
CA HIS A 61 -2.34 -4.13 4.18
C HIS A 61 -3.58 -3.24 4.24
N CYS A 62 -3.60 -2.12 3.52
CA CYS A 62 -4.72 -1.18 3.47
C CYS A 62 -5.02 -0.46 4.80
N GLY A 63 -4.07 -0.40 5.75
CA GLY A 63 -4.20 0.51 6.90
C GLY A 63 -4.31 1.95 6.42
N TRP A 64 -5.18 2.75 7.05
CA TRP A 64 -5.57 4.07 6.50
C TRP A 64 -4.39 5.02 6.27
N ASN A 65 -3.42 5.07 7.19
CA ASN A 65 -2.22 5.90 7.02
C ASN A 65 -1.40 5.48 5.79
N SER A 66 -1.11 4.18 5.64
CA SER A 66 -0.41 3.64 4.48
C SER A 66 -1.16 3.90 3.17
N THR A 67 -2.49 3.81 3.21
CA THR A 67 -3.33 4.14 2.05
C THR A 67 -3.20 5.61 1.69
N LEU A 68 -3.26 6.53 2.66
CA LEU A 68 -3.10 7.96 2.42
C LEU A 68 -1.71 8.30 1.89
N GLU A 69 -0.64 7.72 2.44
CA GLU A 69 0.73 7.90 1.95
C GLU A 69 0.87 7.46 0.48
N ALA A 70 0.32 6.31 0.11
CA ALA A 70 0.37 5.82 -1.27
C ALA A 70 -0.48 6.67 -2.23
N VAL A 71 -1.68 7.07 -1.80
CA VAL A 71 -2.55 7.95 -2.58
C VAL A 71 -1.88 9.29 -2.84
N THR A 72 -1.33 9.94 -1.81
CA THR A 72 -0.69 11.26 -1.93
C THR A 72 0.58 11.21 -2.79
N ALA A 73 1.34 10.12 -2.73
CA ALA A 73 2.47 9.85 -3.61
C ALA A 73 2.06 9.48 -5.05
N GLY A 74 0.77 9.21 -5.31
CA GLY A 74 0.28 8.82 -6.62
C GLY A 74 0.70 7.41 -7.04
N VAL A 75 0.85 6.50 -6.08
CA VAL A 75 1.34 5.13 -6.28
C VAL A 75 0.15 4.14 -6.29
N PRO A 76 -0.01 3.29 -7.33
CA PRO A 76 -1.04 2.25 -7.35
C PRO A 76 -0.72 1.13 -6.35
N MET A 77 -1.76 0.42 -5.89
CA MET A 77 -1.65 -0.52 -4.78
C MET A 77 -2.02 -1.96 -5.14
N VAL A 78 -1.28 -2.94 -4.62
CA VAL A 78 -1.80 -4.30 -4.43
C VAL A 78 -2.36 -4.40 -3.02
N THR A 79 -3.64 -4.70 -2.89
CA THR A 79 -4.34 -4.69 -1.60
C THR A 79 -4.36 -6.07 -0.96
N TRP A 80 -3.93 -6.13 0.30
CA TRP A 80 -3.86 -7.33 1.13
C TRP A 80 -4.37 -7.03 2.55
N PRO A 81 -5.67 -6.78 2.74
CA PRO A 81 -6.20 -6.45 4.05
C PRO A 81 -5.95 -7.58 5.07
N MET A 82 -5.51 -7.20 6.27
CA MET A 82 -5.17 -8.15 7.34
C MET A 82 -6.09 -8.04 8.56
N ALA A 83 -6.68 -6.89 8.89
CA ALA A 83 -7.50 -6.73 10.10
C ALA A 83 -8.33 -5.43 10.07
N ALA A 84 -9.16 -5.22 11.10
CA ALA A 84 -9.88 -3.97 11.35
C ALA A 84 -10.69 -3.49 10.12
N GLU A 85 -10.63 -2.20 9.80
CA GLU A 85 -11.34 -1.58 8.68
C GLU A 85 -10.63 -1.76 7.32
N GLN A 86 -9.51 -2.47 7.26
CA GLN A 86 -8.67 -2.60 6.07
C GLN A 86 -9.42 -3.21 4.88
N PHE A 87 -10.40 -4.08 5.12
CA PHE A 87 -11.25 -4.64 4.07
C PHE A 87 -12.13 -3.57 3.40
N TYR A 88 -12.60 -2.57 4.15
CA TYR A 88 -13.32 -1.42 3.59
C TYR A 88 -12.38 -0.49 2.84
N ASN A 89 -11.19 -0.25 3.40
CA ASN A 89 -10.15 0.54 2.72
C ASN A 89 -9.73 -0.11 1.39
N GLU A 90 -9.63 -1.44 1.34
CA GLU A 90 -9.43 -2.15 0.08
C GLU A 90 -10.54 -1.82 -0.93
N LYS A 91 -11.82 -1.90 -0.54
CA LYS A 91 -12.92 -1.58 -1.47
C LYS A 91 -12.87 -0.14 -1.94
N PHE A 92 -12.49 0.79 -1.06
CA PHE A 92 -12.26 2.17 -1.45
C PHE A 92 -11.16 2.28 -2.51
N VAL A 93 -10.00 1.65 -2.30
CA VAL A 93 -8.88 1.66 -3.25
C VAL A 93 -9.22 0.99 -4.58
N THR A 94 -9.87 -0.16 -4.54
CA THR A 94 -10.08 -1.03 -5.72
C THR A 94 -11.35 -0.69 -6.51
N HIS A 95 -12.46 -0.33 -5.84
CA HIS A 95 -13.76 -0.13 -6.50
C HIS A 95 -14.10 1.35 -6.70
N ILE A 96 -13.73 2.20 -5.74
CA ILE A 96 -14.06 3.64 -5.78
C ILE A 96 -12.97 4.41 -6.50
N LEU A 97 -11.75 4.37 -5.96
CA LEU A 97 -10.61 5.04 -6.57
C LEU A 97 -10.10 4.30 -7.81
N LYS A 98 -10.27 2.97 -7.88
CA LYS A 98 -9.77 2.12 -8.97
C LYS A 98 -8.26 2.28 -9.21
N ILE A 99 -7.48 2.39 -8.13
CA ILE A 99 -6.02 2.54 -8.19
C ILE A 99 -5.30 1.32 -7.60
N GLY A 100 -5.98 0.18 -7.53
CA GLY A 100 -5.35 -1.02 -7.00
C GLY A 100 -6.04 -2.32 -7.36
N VAL A 101 -5.33 -3.41 -7.09
CA VAL A 101 -5.71 -4.79 -7.40
C VAL A 101 -5.65 -5.63 -6.13
N SER A 102 -6.70 -6.38 -5.85
CA SER A 102 -6.77 -7.27 -4.69
C SER A 102 -6.12 -8.62 -4.96
N VAL A 103 -5.41 -9.15 -3.95
CA VAL A 103 -4.95 -10.54 -3.95
C VAL A 103 -6.05 -11.54 -3.54
N GLY A 104 -7.26 -11.04 -3.20
CA GLY A 104 -8.44 -11.86 -2.98
C GLY A 104 -8.75 -12.24 -1.53
N VAL A 105 -8.22 -11.51 -0.54
CA VAL A 105 -8.58 -11.75 0.88
C VAL A 105 -9.98 -11.21 1.15
N LEU A 106 -10.90 -12.09 1.57
CA LEU A 106 -12.29 -11.71 1.83
C LEU A 106 -12.59 -11.45 3.31
N GLN A 107 -11.80 -12.02 4.22
CA GLN A 107 -12.02 -11.90 5.65
C GLN A 107 -10.72 -12.11 6.43
N TRP A 108 -10.68 -11.63 7.67
CA TRP A 108 -9.58 -11.91 8.57
C TRP A 108 -9.49 -13.42 8.89
N SER A 109 -8.27 -13.93 8.94
CA SER A 109 -7.98 -15.30 9.35
C SER A 109 -6.80 -15.32 10.31
N ARG A 110 -6.95 -16.09 11.39
CA ARG A 110 -5.87 -16.34 12.35
C ARG A 110 -4.88 -17.40 11.85
N GLU A 111 -5.33 -18.28 10.96
CA GLU A 111 -4.55 -19.41 10.40
C GLU A 111 -3.79 -19.02 9.12
N GLY A 112 -3.93 -17.76 8.69
CA GLY A 112 -3.42 -17.25 7.42
C GLY A 112 -4.54 -17.07 6.39
N ASP A 113 -4.33 -16.16 5.45
CA ASP A 113 -5.29 -15.75 4.42
C ASP A 113 -5.41 -16.75 3.25
N GLY A 114 -4.55 -17.78 3.20
CA GLY A 114 -4.58 -18.79 2.14
C GLY A 114 -4.19 -18.25 0.76
N ILE A 115 -3.52 -17.10 0.70
CA ILE A 115 -3.09 -16.52 -0.56
C ILE A 115 -2.04 -17.40 -1.23
N LYS A 116 -2.31 -17.72 -2.50
CA LYS A 116 -1.38 -18.44 -3.35
C LYS A 116 -0.46 -17.47 -4.10
N ARG A 117 0.77 -17.91 -4.37
CA ARG A 117 1.78 -17.14 -5.13
C ARG A 117 1.25 -16.64 -6.48
N GLU A 118 0.39 -17.40 -7.16
CA GLU A 118 -0.16 -17.01 -8.46
C GLU A 118 -1.07 -15.77 -8.36
N ALA A 119 -1.78 -15.61 -7.22
CA ALA A 119 -2.58 -14.41 -6.99
C ALA A 119 -1.70 -13.17 -6.76
N VAL A 120 -0.59 -13.34 -6.03
CA VAL A 120 0.41 -12.28 -5.80
C VAL A 120 1.09 -11.89 -7.10
N GLU A 121 1.59 -12.87 -7.86
CA GLU A 121 2.24 -12.67 -9.17
C GLU A 121 1.32 -11.90 -10.12
N LYS A 122 0.06 -12.33 -10.25
CA LYS A 122 -0.92 -11.69 -11.12
C LYS A 122 -1.20 -10.25 -10.69
N ALA A 123 -1.45 -10.01 -9.41
CA ALA A 123 -1.77 -8.68 -8.90
C ALA A 123 -0.60 -7.69 -9.07
N VAL A 124 0.63 -8.14 -8.79
CA VAL A 124 1.84 -7.35 -9.00
C VAL A 124 2.03 -7.05 -10.48
N SER A 125 1.86 -8.05 -11.35
CA SER A 125 2.01 -7.87 -12.80
C SER A 125 0.98 -6.86 -13.34
N GLN A 126 -0.29 -6.92 -12.89
CA GLN A 126 -1.33 -5.99 -13.33
C GLN A 126 -1.05 -4.52 -12.96
N ILE A 127 -0.41 -4.25 -11.82
CA ILE A 127 -0.10 -2.85 -11.44
C ILE A 127 1.25 -2.36 -12.01
N MET A 128 2.08 -3.25 -12.54
CA MET A 128 3.44 -2.93 -13.01
C MET A 128 3.57 -2.94 -14.52
N VAL A 129 2.83 -3.77 -15.25
CA VAL A 129 3.06 -4.06 -16.68
C VAL A 129 1.79 -3.89 -17.51
N GLY A 130 1.93 -3.26 -18.68
CA GLY A 130 0.88 -3.15 -19.69
C GLY A 130 -0.02 -1.92 -19.53
N GLU A 131 -0.97 -1.77 -20.43
CA GLU A 131 -1.84 -0.58 -20.53
C GLU A 131 -2.70 -0.36 -19.27
N GLU A 132 -3.18 -1.45 -18.65
CA GLU A 132 -3.96 -1.37 -17.40
C GLU A 132 -3.13 -0.76 -16.26
N ALA A 133 -1.84 -1.12 -16.17
CA ALA A 133 -0.91 -0.55 -15.19
C ALA A 133 -0.69 0.94 -15.42
N GLU A 134 -0.55 1.37 -16.68
CA GLU A 134 -0.38 2.78 -17.05
C GLU A 134 -1.64 3.59 -16.72
N GLU A 135 -2.83 3.06 -17.00
CA GLU A 135 -4.11 3.68 -16.66
C GLU A 135 -4.25 3.86 -15.14
N MET A 136 -4.00 2.80 -14.36
CA MET A 136 -4.04 2.87 -12.90
C MET A 136 -3.04 3.87 -12.33
N ARG A 137 -1.83 3.93 -12.89
CA ARG A 137 -0.79 4.90 -12.49
C ARG A 137 -1.22 6.33 -12.80
N GLY A 138 -1.82 6.57 -13.97
CA GLY A 138 -2.38 7.87 -14.33
C GLY A 138 -3.48 8.31 -13.36
N ARG A 139 -4.38 7.39 -13.01
CA ARG A 139 -5.44 7.64 -12.03
C ARG A 139 -4.89 7.91 -10.63
N ALA A 140 -3.93 7.11 -10.17
CA ALA A 140 -3.27 7.30 -8.88
C ALA A 140 -2.63 8.70 -8.78
N LYS A 141 -1.90 9.13 -9.81
CA LYS A 141 -1.31 10.48 -9.88
C LYS A 141 -2.37 11.58 -9.80
N ALA A 142 -3.46 11.47 -10.57
CA ALA A 142 -4.53 12.47 -10.56
C ALA A 142 -5.22 12.57 -9.18
N VAL A 143 -5.50 11.43 -8.53
CA VAL A 143 -6.07 11.42 -7.17
C VAL A 143 -5.06 11.98 -6.15
N GLY A 144 -3.78 11.66 -6.28
CA GLY A 144 -2.72 12.20 -5.42
C GLY A 144 -2.59 13.72 -5.53
N GLU A 145 -2.66 14.27 -6.75
CA GLU A 145 -2.72 15.72 -6.99
C GLU A 145 -3.94 16.38 -6.35
N MET A 146 -5.12 15.73 -6.43
CA MET A 146 -6.31 16.23 -5.72
C MET A 146 -6.11 16.23 -4.21
N GLY A 147 -5.53 15.16 -3.65
CA GLY A 147 -5.24 15.06 -2.23
C GLY A 147 -4.27 16.14 -1.74
N ARG A 148 -3.19 16.40 -2.50
CA ARG A 148 -2.24 17.48 -2.18
C ARG A 148 -2.89 18.86 -2.23
N ARG A 149 -3.66 19.16 -3.28
CA ARG A 149 -4.39 20.44 -3.39
C ARG A 149 -5.42 20.65 -2.29
N ALA A 150 -5.99 19.59 -1.72
CA ALA A 150 -6.95 19.72 -0.63
C ALA A 150 -6.32 20.29 0.65
N VAL A 151 -5.03 20.04 0.89
CA VAL A 151 -4.31 20.46 2.11
C VAL A 151 -3.37 21.65 1.89
N GLU A 152 -3.14 22.06 0.64
CA GLU A 152 -2.45 23.30 0.31
C GLU A 152 -3.22 24.52 0.82
N GLU A 153 -2.55 25.67 0.94
CA GLU A 153 -3.17 26.93 1.35
C GLU A 153 -4.40 27.22 0.46
N TRP A 154 -5.53 27.57 1.07
CA TRP A 154 -6.83 27.77 0.41
C TRP A 154 -7.47 26.50 -0.18
N GLY A 155 -6.88 25.32 0.07
CA GLY A 155 -7.47 24.01 -0.24
C GLY A 155 -8.71 23.71 0.61
N SER A 156 -9.48 22.70 0.20
CA SER A 156 -10.73 22.37 0.88
C SER A 156 -10.52 21.91 2.33
N SER A 157 -9.61 20.95 2.56
CA SER A 157 -9.31 20.46 3.91
C SER A 157 -8.57 21.49 4.75
N TYR A 158 -7.75 22.35 4.12
CA TYR A 158 -7.15 23.50 4.78
C TYR A 158 -8.23 24.46 5.31
N SER A 159 -9.18 24.84 4.43
CA SER A 159 -10.27 25.76 4.77
C SER A 159 -11.22 25.18 5.83
N ASP A 160 -11.54 23.88 5.72
CA ASP A 160 -12.37 23.19 6.71
C ASP A 160 -11.70 23.15 8.10
N PHE A 161 -10.37 22.98 8.13
CA PHE A 161 -9.62 22.99 9.38
C PHE A 161 -9.58 24.39 10.00
N ASP A 162 -9.38 25.43 9.20
CA ASP A 162 -9.46 26.82 9.67
C ASP A 162 -10.85 27.16 10.21
N ALA A 163 -11.92 26.74 9.51
CA ALA A 163 -13.29 26.91 9.98
C ALA A 163 -13.53 26.22 11.33
N LEU A 164 -13.00 25.01 11.52
CA LEU A 164 -13.05 24.30 12.79
C LEU A 164 -12.31 25.07 13.91
N ILE A 165 -11.14 25.64 13.63
CA ILE A 165 -10.38 26.44 14.60
C ILE A 165 -11.18 27.67 15.03
N GLU A 166 -11.79 28.38 14.08
CA GLU A 166 -12.61 29.55 14.38
C GLU A 166 -13.83 29.19 15.22
N GLU A 167 -14.52 28.10 14.90
CA GLU A 167 -15.66 27.63 15.70
C GLU A 167 -15.25 27.32 17.15
N LEU A 168 -14.11 26.65 17.35
CA LEU A 168 -13.59 26.35 18.69
C LEU A 168 -13.21 27.63 19.46
N ARG A 169 -12.67 28.65 18.79
CA ARG A 169 -12.36 29.94 19.41
C ARG A 169 -13.61 30.66 19.92
N LEU A 170 -14.70 30.60 19.17
CA LEU A 170 -15.98 31.22 19.55
C LEU A 170 -16.64 30.56 20.78
N HIS A 171 -16.31 29.31 21.08
CA HIS A 171 -16.89 28.53 22.19
C HIS A 171 -15.96 28.41 23.43
N CYS A 172 -14.76 28.99 23.40
CA CYS A 172 -13.82 29.01 24.53
C CYS A 172 -13.76 30.37 25.28
N LEU A 173 -14.69 31.29 24.99
CA LEU A 173 -14.97 32.52 25.75
C LEU A 173 -16.34 32.42 26.42
#